data_AF-A0A3M1WN55-F1
#
_entry.id   AF-A0A3M1WN55-F1
#
_cell.length_a   1.000
_cell.length_b   1.000
_cell.length_c   1.000
_cell.angle_alpha   90.00
_cell.angle_beta   90.00
_cell.angle_gamma   90.00
#
_symmetry.space_group_name_H-M   'P 1'
#
loop_
_entity.id
_entity.type
_entity.pdbx_description
1 polymer ?
#
loop_
_entity_poly.entity_id
_entity_poly.type
_entity_poly.pdbx_seq_one_letter_code
_entity_poly.pdbx_strand_id
1 'polypeptide(L)'
;MKRQTIFIWLMLAAFLSSGTVRAQERGVDPSYQTAPTVTGGTSTGLFQTYSTRTLLRGQYNIGFFWHNFDRDPGDLDINRIPVNVAYGLTDRLEVFLNINFFQQVTTRQPFLLSGSVFNQRRILEGGPGADPFAAFGPPQPGADSGSTAFFPRTGNRTGSILPPVGALAGPIDGVFFVPFDTAGYYNEFPFFPFADASGPRMSSNGLGDLTLGFKMSVTDPEDPFSVGVAAVFKIPSARNFDALADGRGAGAVDAGPVLIFSEQLYGSRLRFHQNIGYLFTGAVKRSGVQILDRRDELHLDTGVEIAPWDEVVYIAELNSTVYVAGGTPNLNPVNPMDLRLGARFYLFDGRFHIGGAWQMFLNNADRREMFTIEPVTRNVRRVIIEPDDANGFVFHIGFGKRPPRIPPPPPNRPPTVNLEADKSEVVDGEPVQLFARAMDPDNDILIYTWTTSAGQLAGAGPHMTLKTTGVNPTVGAPPVDVTVSVTVDDGRGGYDTAT
;
A
#
# COMPACT_ATOMS: atom_id res chain seq x y z
N MET A 1 -18.19 24.44 -1.79
CA MET A 1 -17.34 25.64 -2.06
C MET A 1 -16.39 26.06 -0.92
N LYS A 2 -16.79 26.35 0.33
CA LYS A 2 -15.85 26.86 1.36
C LYS A 2 -14.73 25.90 1.81
N ARG A 3 -14.94 24.58 1.73
CA ARG A 3 -13.92 23.56 2.11
C ARG A 3 -12.84 23.34 1.04
N GLN A 4 -13.20 23.49 -0.23
CA GLN A 4 -12.31 23.33 -1.39
C GLN A 4 -11.21 24.40 -1.42
N THR A 5 -11.54 25.62 -1.01
CA THR A 5 -10.61 26.75 -1.03
C THR A 5 -9.47 26.58 -0.01
N ILE A 6 -9.75 26.03 1.17
CA ILE A 6 -8.75 25.83 2.24
C ILE A 6 -7.70 24.77 1.84
N PHE A 7 -8.13 23.70 1.17
CA PHE A 7 -7.25 22.62 0.72
C PHE A 7 -6.27 23.08 -0.36
N ILE A 8 -6.74 23.89 -1.33
CA ILE A 8 -5.90 24.49 -2.37
C ILE A 8 -4.86 25.44 -1.74
N TRP A 9 -5.24 26.23 -0.73
CA TRP A 9 -4.31 27.13 -0.04
C TRP A 9 -3.26 26.39 0.79
N LEU A 10 -3.59 25.27 1.43
CA LEU A 10 -2.63 24.43 2.16
C LEU A 10 -1.63 23.74 1.21
N MET A 11 -2.10 23.26 0.06
CA MET A 11 -1.25 22.69 -0.99
C MET A 11 -0.32 23.76 -1.60
N LEU A 12 -0.82 24.97 -1.87
CA LEU A 12 0.00 26.09 -2.37
C LEU A 12 1.03 26.57 -1.33
N ALA A 13 0.66 26.61 -0.05
CA ALA A 13 1.59 26.96 1.03
C ALA A 13 2.72 25.93 1.18
N ALA A 14 2.40 24.64 1.07
CA ALA A 14 3.41 23.57 1.03
C ALA A 14 4.33 23.71 -0.20
N PHE A 15 3.75 23.99 -1.38
CA PHE A 15 4.48 24.20 -2.64
C PHE A 15 5.41 25.43 -2.60
N LEU A 16 5.05 26.48 -1.88
CA LEU A 16 5.87 27.69 -1.71
C LEU A 16 6.96 27.50 -0.64
N SER A 17 6.77 26.62 0.34
CA SER A 17 7.74 26.35 1.40
C SER A 17 8.93 25.45 0.99
N SER A 18 8.80 24.70 -0.11
CA SER A 18 9.86 23.81 -0.62
C SER A 18 10.96 24.52 -1.42
N GLY A 19 10.81 25.82 -1.69
CA GLY A 19 11.75 26.59 -2.52
C GLY A 19 13.08 26.99 -1.86
N THR A 20 13.28 26.71 -0.55
CA THR A 20 14.47 27.18 0.19
C THR A 20 15.14 26.08 1.02
N VAL A 21 15.42 24.92 0.43
CA VAL A 21 16.40 23.99 1.00
C VAL A 21 17.52 23.81 -0.01
N ARG A 22 18.59 24.60 0.17
CA ARG A 22 19.82 24.47 -0.61
C ARG A 22 20.66 23.31 -0.08
N ALA A 23 21.17 22.53 -1.03
CA ALA A 23 22.45 21.82 -1.03
C ALA A 23 22.93 21.31 0.33
N GLN A 24 22.36 20.20 0.77
CA GLN A 24 22.97 19.32 1.75
C GLN A 24 23.15 17.94 1.09
N GLU A 25 24.19 17.23 1.49
CA GLU A 25 24.62 15.91 1.01
C GLU A 25 23.44 15.03 0.56
N ARG A 26 23.56 14.45 -0.65
CA ARG A 26 22.62 13.54 -1.34
C ARG A 26 21.46 13.10 -0.42
N GLY A 27 20.29 13.71 -0.63
CA GLY A 27 19.08 13.43 0.15
C GLY A 27 18.74 11.94 0.18
N VAL A 28 17.82 11.57 1.07
CA VAL A 28 17.45 10.17 1.19
C VAL A 28 16.70 9.75 -0.07
N ASP A 29 17.25 8.73 -0.74
CA ASP A 29 16.65 8.10 -1.91
C ASP A 29 15.15 7.89 -1.67
N PRO A 30 14.30 8.47 -2.54
CA PRO A 30 12.85 8.42 -2.40
C PRO A 30 12.28 7.02 -2.18
N SER A 31 12.97 5.99 -2.65
CA SER A 31 12.54 4.60 -2.51
C SER A 31 12.57 4.07 -1.07
N TYR A 32 13.36 4.69 -0.18
CA TYR A 32 13.41 4.34 1.24
C TYR A 32 12.39 5.13 2.07
N GLN A 33 11.52 5.93 1.43
CA GLN A 33 10.44 6.65 2.10
C GLN A 33 9.35 5.69 2.57
N THR A 34 9.18 5.65 3.89
CA THR A 34 8.17 4.84 4.56
C THR A 34 7.01 5.76 4.93
N ALA A 35 5.99 5.83 4.07
CA ALA A 35 4.74 6.50 4.37
C ALA A 35 3.62 5.46 4.39
N PRO A 36 2.70 5.53 5.37
CA PRO A 36 1.78 4.43 5.55
C PRO A 36 0.55 4.56 4.65
N THR A 37 -0.10 3.43 4.39
CA THR A 37 -1.32 3.38 3.56
C THR A 37 -2.58 3.62 4.41
N VAL A 38 -3.58 4.28 3.82
CA VAL A 38 -4.89 4.59 4.41
C VAL A 38 -5.62 3.29 4.78
N THR A 39 -5.63 2.33 3.85
CA THR A 39 -6.37 1.08 3.98
C THR A 39 -5.38 -0.02 4.38
N GLY A 40 -5.50 -0.49 5.62
CA GLY A 40 -4.63 -1.53 6.14
C GLY A 40 -3.25 -1.06 6.60
N GLY A 41 -2.98 0.24 6.79
CA GLY A 41 -1.90 0.69 7.67
C GLY A 41 -0.48 0.15 7.41
N THR A 42 -0.19 -0.37 6.23
CA THR A 42 1.15 -0.85 5.87
C THR A 42 2.11 0.32 5.87
N SER A 43 3.41 0.07 6.04
CA SER A 43 4.38 1.14 6.25
C SER A 43 4.88 1.87 4.99
N THR A 44 4.55 1.30 3.83
CA THR A 44 5.08 1.60 2.50
C THR A 44 4.04 1.23 1.43
N GLY A 45 4.01 2.02 0.36
CA GLY A 45 2.96 1.97 -0.65
C GLY A 45 2.40 3.37 -0.86
N LEU A 46 1.33 3.49 -1.63
CA LEU A 46 0.70 4.77 -1.98
C LEU A 46 -0.39 5.08 -0.94
N PHE A 47 -1.50 5.74 -1.28
CA PHE A 47 -2.56 5.96 -0.30
C PHE A 47 -3.36 4.68 -0.03
N GLN A 48 -3.65 3.86 -1.04
CA GLN A 48 -4.38 2.60 -0.86
C GLN A 48 -3.62 1.37 -1.35
N THR A 49 -2.78 1.53 -2.37
CA THR A 49 -2.01 0.47 -3.02
C THR A 49 -0.73 0.18 -2.23
N TYR A 50 -0.36 -1.10 -2.11
CA TYR A 50 0.82 -1.52 -1.36
C TYR A 50 2.05 -1.55 -2.27
N SER A 51 3.22 -1.29 -1.69
CA SER A 51 4.48 -1.64 -2.34
C SER A 51 5.09 -2.88 -1.68
N THR A 52 5.99 -3.55 -2.41
CA THR A 52 6.73 -4.75 -1.96
C THR A 52 7.80 -4.44 -0.91
N ARG A 53 8.16 -3.17 -0.73
CA ARG A 53 9.06 -2.73 0.35
C ARG A 53 8.41 -2.97 1.70
N THR A 54 9.21 -3.26 2.71
CA THR A 54 8.77 -3.41 4.11
C THR A 54 9.63 -2.55 5.02
N LEU A 55 9.13 -2.25 6.22
CA LEU A 55 9.97 -1.76 7.31
C LEU A 55 11.11 -2.72 7.58
N LEU A 56 12.32 -2.18 7.74
CA LEU A 56 13.43 -2.97 8.25
C LEU A 56 13.20 -3.34 9.72
N ARG A 57 13.93 -4.35 10.20
CA ARG A 57 13.81 -4.81 11.59
C ARG A 57 13.90 -3.64 12.57
N GLY A 58 12.89 -3.52 13.43
CA GLY A 58 12.84 -2.50 14.48
C GLY A 58 12.46 -1.09 14.02
N GLN A 59 12.20 -0.89 12.73
CA GLN A 59 11.53 0.31 12.25
C GLN A 59 10.04 0.28 12.60
N TYR A 60 9.45 1.46 12.69
CA TYR A 60 8.02 1.63 12.87
C TYR A 60 7.52 2.88 12.13
N ASN A 61 6.24 2.88 11.82
CA ASN A 61 5.53 4.01 11.25
C ASN A 61 4.19 4.20 11.98
N ILE A 62 3.80 5.44 12.21
CA ILE A 62 2.51 5.83 12.78
C ILE A 62 1.94 6.93 11.90
N GLY A 63 0.70 6.79 11.46
CA GLY A 63 0.04 7.76 10.60
C GLY A 63 -1.40 8.00 11.01
N PHE A 64 -1.83 9.24 10.78
CA PHE A 64 -3.16 9.75 11.07
C PHE A 64 -3.75 10.28 9.77
N PHE A 65 -4.96 9.85 9.46
CA PHE A 65 -5.58 10.10 8.18
C PHE A 65 -6.93 10.77 8.36
N TRP A 66 -7.32 11.58 7.39
CA TRP A 66 -8.69 11.99 7.18
C TRP A 66 -9.08 11.59 5.76
N HIS A 67 -10.05 10.70 5.64
CA HIS A 67 -10.48 10.13 4.37
C HIS A 67 -11.98 10.33 4.20
N ASN A 68 -12.35 11.00 3.12
CA ASN A 68 -13.73 11.27 2.74
C ASN A 68 -13.95 10.77 1.31
N PHE A 69 -14.99 9.98 1.07
CA PHE A 69 -15.23 9.36 -0.24
C PHE A 69 -16.68 8.89 -0.40
N ASP A 70 -17.16 8.88 -1.64
CA ASP A 70 -18.52 8.45 -1.98
C ASP A 70 -18.60 6.97 -2.38
N ARG A 71 -19.76 6.33 -2.15
CA ARG A 71 -20.07 4.95 -2.51
C ARG A 71 -21.55 4.78 -2.86
N ASP A 72 -21.81 3.74 -3.66
CA ASP A 72 -23.16 3.34 -4.04
C ASP A 72 -23.46 1.90 -3.66
N PRO A 73 -24.76 1.54 -3.50
CA PRO A 73 -25.95 2.37 -3.69
C PRO A 73 -26.23 3.35 -2.55
N GLY A 74 -27.05 4.38 -2.82
CA GLY A 74 -27.63 5.25 -1.80
C GLY A 74 -26.90 6.58 -1.62
N ASP A 75 -26.02 6.95 -2.56
CA ASP A 75 -25.24 8.19 -2.52
C ASP A 75 -24.59 8.36 -1.14
N LEU A 76 -23.78 7.37 -0.77
CA LEU A 76 -23.14 7.28 0.53
C LEU A 76 -21.89 8.13 0.56
N ASP A 77 -21.84 9.15 1.40
CA ASP A 77 -20.64 9.91 1.73
C ASP A 77 -20.04 9.39 3.04
N ILE A 78 -18.85 8.79 2.96
CA ILE A 78 -18.18 8.14 4.06
C ILE A 78 -17.02 9.01 4.52
N ASN A 79 -17.10 9.46 5.77
CA ASN A 79 -16.05 10.24 6.42
C ASN A 79 -15.41 9.43 7.56
N ARG A 80 -14.10 9.19 7.47
CA ARG A 80 -13.36 8.42 8.48
C ARG A 80 -12.02 9.03 8.86
N ILE A 81 -11.60 8.75 10.09
CA ILE A 81 -10.26 9.07 10.63
C ILE A 81 -9.54 7.76 10.98
N PRO A 82 -8.81 7.17 10.01
CA PRO A 82 -7.94 6.05 10.27
C PRO A 82 -6.68 6.46 11.03
N VAL A 83 -6.27 5.64 11.99
CA VAL A 83 -4.94 5.70 12.61
C VAL A 83 -4.26 4.37 12.36
N ASN A 84 -3.04 4.42 11.84
CA ASN A 84 -2.26 3.23 11.55
C ASN A 84 -0.96 3.16 12.36
N VAL A 85 -0.54 1.93 12.61
CA VAL A 85 0.74 1.58 13.21
C VAL A 85 1.31 0.41 12.43
N ALA A 86 2.55 0.53 11.97
CA ALA A 86 3.29 -0.55 11.33
C ALA A 86 4.62 -0.77 12.05
N TYR A 87 5.08 -2.02 12.06
CA TYR A 87 6.34 -2.43 12.69
C TYR A 87 7.07 -3.50 11.87
N GLY A 88 8.36 -3.30 11.60
CA GLY A 88 9.21 -4.25 10.91
C GLY A 88 9.71 -5.35 11.86
N LEU A 89 9.21 -6.57 11.69
CA LEU A 89 9.66 -7.75 12.45
C LEU A 89 11.01 -8.27 11.95
N THR A 90 11.21 -8.23 10.63
CA THR A 90 12.45 -8.56 9.94
C THR A 90 12.70 -7.52 8.85
N ASP A 91 13.77 -7.67 8.07
CA ASP A 91 14.03 -6.77 6.93
C ASP A 91 13.10 -7.00 5.74
N ARG A 92 12.26 -8.05 5.80
CA ARG A 92 11.32 -8.43 4.73
C ARG A 92 9.90 -8.71 5.23
N LEU A 93 9.62 -8.58 6.53
CA LEU A 93 8.32 -8.89 7.12
C LEU A 93 7.92 -7.77 8.08
N GLU A 94 6.74 -7.20 7.86
CA GLU A 94 6.12 -6.23 8.75
C GLU A 94 4.72 -6.66 9.18
N VAL A 95 4.32 -6.15 10.34
CA VAL A 95 2.95 -6.21 10.84
C VAL A 95 2.36 -4.83 10.89
N PHE A 96 1.07 -4.75 10.69
CA PHE A 96 0.35 -3.48 10.73
C PHE A 96 -1.01 -3.59 11.39
N LEU A 97 -1.43 -2.48 11.97
CA LEU A 97 -2.72 -2.26 12.57
C LEU A 97 -3.31 -0.96 12.01
N ASN A 98 -4.58 -0.97 11.69
CA ASN A 98 -5.34 0.21 11.32
C ASN A 98 -6.66 0.24 12.09
N ILE A 99 -6.95 1.38 12.70
CA ILE A 99 -8.17 1.61 13.47
C ILE A 99 -8.91 2.80 12.87
N ASN A 100 -10.16 2.61 12.45
CA ASN A 100 -11.03 3.73 12.07
C ASN A 100 -11.59 4.39 13.35
N PHE A 101 -10.81 5.28 13.98
CA PHE A 101 -11.17 5.91 15.26
C PHE A 101 -12.45 6.74 15.20
N PHE A 102 -12.70 7.36 14.05
CA PHE A 102 -13.95 8.03 13.73
C PHE A 102 -14.46 7.48 12.42
N GLN A 103 -15.73 7.12 12.38
CA GLN A 103 -16.46 6.78 11.17
C GLN A 103 -17.85 7.36 11.25
N GLN A 104 -18.24 8.05 10.18
CA GLN A 104 -19.57 8.57 9.97
C GLN A 104 -19.90 8.41 8.50
N VAL A 105 -21.09 7.89 8.25
CA VAL A 105 -21.61 7.72 6.91
C VAL A 105 -22.88 8.54 6.76
N THR A 106 -22.99 9.26 5.65
CA THR A 106 -24.18 10.01 5.24
C THR A 106 -24.76 9.35 4.02
N THR A 107 -26.07 9.13 3.96
CA THR A 107 -26.78 8.77 2.72
C THR A 107 -27.56 9.98 2.25
N ARG A 108 -27.43 10.34 0.98
CA ARG A 108 -28.31 11.35 0.38
C ARG A 108 -29.60 10.71 -0.16
N GLN A 109 -29.57 9.39 -0.42
CA GLN A 109 -30.67 8.63 -1.01
C GLN A 109 -31.03 7.37 -0.20
N PRO A 110 -31.51 7.53 1.05
CA PRO A 110 -31.74 6.41 1.95
C PRO A 110 -32.79 5.39 1.48
N PHE A 111 -33.68 5.79 0.57
CA PHE A 111 -34.72 4.93 0.01
C PHE A 111 -34.17 3.87 -0.95
N LEU A 112 -32.92 4.01 -1.44
CA LEU A 112 -32.22 2.96 -2.19
C LEU A 112 -31.57 1.91 -1.28
N LEU A 113 -31.59 2.13 0.04
CA LEU A 113 -30.96 1.29 1.05
C LEU A 113 -32.01 0.51 1.83
N SER A 114 -32.04 -0.80 1.63
CA SER A 114 -32.87 -1.75 2.36
C SER A 114 -32.62 -1.74 3.87
N GLY A 115 -31.38 -1.40 4.29
CA GLY A 115 -31.01 -1.23 5.69
C GLY A 115 -31.85 -0.18 6.44
N SER A 116 -32.20 0.92 5.75
CA SER A 116 -33.03 1.99 6.31
C SER A 116 -34.43 1.49 6.69
N VAL A 117 -35.06 0.74 5.78
CA VAL A 117 -36.40 0.14 5.97
C VAL A 117 -36.35 -0.97 7.02
N PHE A 118 -35.29 -1.79 6.98
CA PHE A 118 -35.04 -2.81 7.99
C PHE A 118 -35.03 -2.21 9.40
N ASN A 119 -34.23 -1.16 9.62
CA ASN A 119 -34.13 -0.52 10.92
C ASN A 119 -35.41 0.22 11.32
N GLN A 120 -36.11 0.85 10.38
CA GLN A 120 -37.41 1.46 10.63
C GLN A 120 -38.37 0.45 11.28
N ARG A 121 -38.56 -0.70 10.64
CA ARG A 121 -39.51 -1.73 11.10
C ARG A 121 -39.06 -2.39 12.40
N ARG A 122 -37.77 -2.70 12.52
CA ARG A 122 -37.17 -3.25 13.74
C ARG A 122 -37.44 -2.34 14.96
N ILE A 123 -37.20 -1.04 14.81
CA ILE A 123 -37.38 -0.06 15.90
C ILE A 123 -38.87 0.19 16.19
N LEU A 124 -39.73 0.24 15.16
CA LEU A 124 -41.17 0.40 15.37
C LEU A 124 -41.80 -0.76 16.15
N GLU A 125 -41.33 -2.00 15.93
CA GLU A 125 -41.92 -3.18 16.57
C GLU A 125 -41.33 -3.50 17.95
N GLY A 126 -40.09 -3.10 18.25
CA GLY A 126 -39.44 -3.48 19.51
C GLY A 126 -38.55 -2.42 20.16
N GLY A 127 -38.42 -1.23 19.57
CA GLY A 127 -37.53 -0.16 20.04
C GLY A 127 -36.06 -0.31 19.64
N PRO A 128 -35.18 0.61 20.09
CA PRO A 128 -33.73 0.50 19.90
C PRO A 128 -33.19 -0.82 20.47
N GLY A 129 -32.25 -1.45 19.77
CA GLY A 129 -31.66 -2.73 20.18
C GLY A 129 -32.56 -3.96 19.97
N ALA A 130 -33.79 -3.77 19.47
CA ALA A 130 -34.73 -4.87 19.27
C ALA A 130 -34.16 -5.99 18.38
N ASP A 131 -34.50 -7.22 18.73
CA ASP A 131 -34.18 -8.37 17.90
C ASP A 131 -34.97 -8.29 16.58
N PRO A 132 -34.30 -8.35 15.42
CA PRO A 132 -35.00 -8.22 14.15
C PRO A 132 -35.98 -9.37 13.89
N PHE A 133 -35.86 -10.51 14.59
CA PHE A 133 -36.83 -11.61 14.45
C PHE A 133 -38.19 -11.26 15.05
N ALA A 134 -38.27 -10.28 15.97
CA ALA A 134 -39.54 -9.76 16.46
C ALA A 134 -40.31 -9.06 15.32
N ALA A 135 -39.59 -8.24 14.54
CA ALA A 135 -40.16 -7.51 13.42
C ALA A 135 -40.48 -8.42 12.22
N PHE A 136 -39.51 -9.26 11.85
CA PHE A 136 -39.56 -9.98 10.58
C PHE A 136 -40.02 -11.43 10.69
N GLY A 137 -40.30 -11.89 11.91
CA GLY A 137 -40.71 -13.26 12.22
C GLY A 137 -39.52 -14.22 12.36
N PRO A 138 -39.79 -15.47 12.75
CA PRO A 138 -38.76 -16.48 12.91
C PRO A 138 -38.12 -16.85 11.56
N PRO A 139 -36.80 -17.10 11.53
CA PRO A 139 -36.10 -17.48 10.31
C PRO A 139 -36.62 -18.82 9.78
N GLN A 140 -36.83 -18.89 8.48
CA GLN A 140 -37.10 -20.13 7.76
C GLN A 140 -35.81 -20.64 7.10
N PRO A 141 -35.66 -21.96 6.93
CA PRO A 141 -34.52 -22.53 6.20
C PRO A 141 -34.35 -21.85 4.84
N GLY A 142 -33.12 -21.49 4.50
CA GLY A 142 -32.79 -21.07 3.15
C GLY A 142 -32.87 -22.25 2.18
N ALA A 143 -32.73 -21.99 0.88
CA ALA A 143 -32.90 -22.99 -0.17
C ALA A 143 -31.99 -24.23 0.01
N ASP A 144 -30.76 -24.03 0.52
CA ASP A 144 -29.77 -25.08 0.73
C ASP A 144 -29.07 -24.97 2.10
N SER A 145 -28.40 -26.03 2.54
CA SER A 145 -27.57 -26.02 3.76
C SER A 145 -26.47 -24.96 3.69
N GLY A 146 -26.46 -24.01 4.62
CA GLY A 146 -25.51 -22.88 4.66
C GLY A 146 -25.97 -21.63 3.91
N SER A 147 -27.12 -21.66 3.24
CA SER A 147 -27.72 -20.48 2.62
C SER A 147 -28.37 -19.55 3.64
N THR A 148 -28.52 -18.28 3.25
CA THR A 148 -29.16 -17.25 4.08
C THR A 148 -30.61 -17.60 4.39
N ALA A 149 -31.02 -17.36 5.64
CA ALA A 149 -32.39 -17.59 6.06
C ALA A 149 -33.39 -16.70 5.32
N PHE A 150 -34.61 -17.22 5.14
CA PHE A 150 -35.74 -16.48 4.60
C PHE A 150 -36.61 -15.92 5.74
N PHE A 151 -37.08 -14.69 5.57
CA PHE A 151 -37.90 -13.98 6.56
C PHE A 151 -39.23 -13.55 5.94
N PRO A 152 -40.35 -14.25 6.21
CA PRO A 152 -41.61 -14.06 5.50
C PRO A 152 -42.14 -12.61 5.50
N ARG A 153 -41.93 -11.87 6.60
CA ARG A 153 -42.42 -10.49 6.74
C ARG A 153 -41.55 -9.44 6.04
N THR A 154 -40.39 -9.81 5.50
CA THR A 154 -39.55 -8.88 4.72
C THR A 154 -40.10 -8.64 3.31
N GLY A 155 -40.88 -9.58 2.78
CA GLY A 155 -41.26 -9.60 1.37
C GLY A 155 -40.14 -9.99 0.41
N ASN A 156 -38.92 -10.25 0.90
CA ASN A 156 -37.78 -10.66 0.08
C ASN A 156 -37.82 -12.16 -0.21
N ARG A 157 -38.20 -12.54 -1.42
CA ARG A 157 -38.31 -13.96 -1.84
C ARG A 157 -36.97 -14.62 -2.15
N THR A 158 -35.89 -13.83 -2.23
CA THR A 158 -34.55 -14.31 -2.58
C THR A 158 -33.69 -14.70 -1.37
N GLY A 159 -34.25 -14.59 -0.15
CA GLY A 159 -33.53 -14.83 1.10
C GLY A 159 -32.83 -13.57 1.62
N SER A 160 -32.38 -13.61 2.88
CA SER A 160 -31.93 -12.48 3.72
C SER A 160 -33.01 -11.75 4.48
N ILE A 161 -32.56 -11.04 5.52
CA ILE A 161 -33.41 -10.21 6.39
C ILE A 161 -33.64 -8.80 5.83
N LEU A 162 -32.93 -8.41 4.77
CA LEU A 162 -33.08 -7.10 4.16
C LEU A 162 -34.34 -7.09 3.26
N PRO A 163 -35.31 -6.19 3.51
CA PRO A 163 -36.48 -6.03 2.65
C PRO A 163 -36.09 -5.55 1.25
N PRO A 164 -36.85 -5.87 0.19
CA PRO A 164 -36.59 -5.30 -1.12
C PRO A 164 -36.74 -3.78 -1.16
N VAL A 165 -36.08 -3.11 -2.11
CA VAL A 165 -36.24 -1.65 -2.28
C VAL A 165 -37.71 -1.34 -2.59
N GLY A 166 -38.26 -0.33 -1.92
CA GLY A 166 -39.66 0.06 -2.03
C GLY A 166 -40.65 -0.89 -1.33
N ALA A 167 -40.21 -2.06 -0.85
CA ALA A 167 -41.04 -2.93 -0.01
C ALA A 167 -41.10 -2.39 1.43
N LEU A 168 -42.23 -2.61 2.10
CA LEU A 168 -42.49 -2.18 3.49
C LEU A 168 -42.36 -0.67 3.76
N ALA A 169 -42.03 0.16 2.76
CA ALA A 169 -42.28 1.58 2.79
C ALA A 169 -43.80 1.76 2.88
N GLY A 170 -44.28 2.25 4.04
CA GLY A 170 -45.59 2.91 4.03
C GLY A 170 -45.57 4.09 3.04
N PRO A 171 -46.71 4.68 2.68
CA PRO A 171 -46.75 5.80 1.76
C PRO A 171 -45.72 6.87 2.13
N ILE A 172 -44.76 7.12 1.25
CA ILE A 172 -43.79 8.23 1.37
C ILE A 172 -44.48 9.42 0.72
N ASP A 173 -44.98 10.41 1.47
CA ASP A 173 -45.83 11.49 0.93
C ASP A 173 -47.05 10.98 0.13
N GLY A 174 -47.62 9.85 0.52
CA GLY A 174 -48.72 9.19 -0.19
C GLY A 174 -48.30 8.36 -1.41
N VAL A 175 -47.02 8.38 -1.79
CA VAL A 175 -46.50 7.61 -2.92
C VAL A 175 -46.31 6.14 -2.53
N PHE A 176 -46.80 5.25 -3.40
CA PHE A 176 -46.49 3.82 -3.36
C PHE A 176 -45.38 3.49 -4.35
N PHE A 177 -44.30 2.88 -3.85
CA PHE A 177 -43.28 2.29 -4.71
C PHE A 177 -43.75 0.93 -5.20
N VAL A 178 -43.54 0.63 -6.48
CA VAL A 178 -43.67 -0.76 -6.96
C VAL A 178 -42.50 -1.53 -6.35
N PRO A 179 -42.74 -2.51 -5.46
CA PRO A 179 -41.66 -3.19 -4.77
C PRO A 179 -40.81 -3.95 -5.79
N PHE A 180 -39.49 -3.74 -5.73
CA PHE A 180 -38.55 -4.65 -6.38
C PHE A 180 -38.58 -6.00 -5.65
N ASP A 181 -38.04 -7.05 -6.27
CA ASP A 181 -37.93 -8.38 -5.66
C ASP A 181 -36.63 -8.56 -4.85
N THR A 182 -35.74 -7.57 -4.90
CA THR A 182 -34.36 -7.64 -4.44
C THR A 182 -33.98 -6.47 -3.52
N ALA A 183 -33.10 -6.72 -2.53
CA ALA A 183 -32.58 -5.71 -1.61
C ALA A 183 -31.54 -4.79 -2.27
N GLY A 184 -31.45 -3.53 -1.84
CA GLY A 184 -30.40 -2.58 -2.23
C GLY A 184 -29.52 -2.28 -1.03
N TYR A 185 -28.22 -2.56 -1.11
CA TYR A 185 -27.32 -2.35 0.01
C TYR A 185 -25.86 -2.18 -0.45
N TYR A 186 -25.05 -1.50 0.35
CA TYR A 186 -23.60 -1.48 0.19
C TYR A 186 -22.97 -2.56 1.07
N ASN A 187 -22.00 -3.32 0.54
CA ASN A 187 -21.49 -4.54 1.19
C ASN A 187 -20.91 -4.26 2.59
N GLU A 188 -20.24 -3.12 2.76
CA GLU A 188 -19.63 -2.72 4.04
C GLU A 188 -20.62 -2.07 5.01
N PHE A 189 -21.71 -1.48 4.52
CA PHE A 189 -22.74 -0.81 5.34
C PHE A 189 -24.16 -1.29 5.00
N PRO A 190 -24.47 -2.59 5.17
CA PRO A 190 -25.73 -3.15 4.70
C PRO A 190 -26.95 -2.75 5.53
N PHE A 191 -26.75 -2.37 6.80
CA PHE A 191 -27.83 -2.05 7.74
C PHE A 191 -27.93 -0.56 8.06
N PHE A 192 -27.68 0.34 7.10
CA PHE A 192 -27.73 1.81 7.25
C PHE A 192 -28.86 2.33 8.18
N PRO A 193 -28.69 3.46 8.91
CA PRO A 193 -29.63 3.86 9.95
C PRO A 193 -30.98 4.26 9.37
N PHE A 194 -31.95 4.34 10.27
CA PHE A 194 -33.31 4.72 9.94
C PHE A 194 -33.36 6.05 9.18
N ALA A 195 -34.11 6.05 8.07
CA ALA A 195 -34.44 7.24 7.32
C ALA A 195 -35.95 7.29 7.08
N ASP A 196 -36.55 8.44 7.36
CA ASP A 196 -37.87 8.82 6.84
C ASP A 196 -37.72 9.69 5.58
N ALA A 197 -38.82 10.19 5.05
CA ALA A 197 -38.88 10.95 3.80
C ALA A 197 -38.08 12.29 3.79
N SER A 198 -37.57 12.78 4.92
CA SER A 198 -37.02 14.14 5.03
C SER A 198 -35.55 14.32 4.60
N GLY A 199 -35.14 13.72 3.48
CA GLY A 199 -33.85 14.01 2.84
C GLY A 199 -32.64 13.30 3.47
N PRO A 200 -31.40 13.80 3.21
CA PRO A 200 -30.17 13.15 3.60
C PRO A 200 -30.12 12.76 5.09
N ARG A 201 -29.51 11.62 5.38
CA ARG A 201 -29.34 11.10 6.75
C ARG A 201 -27.89 10.86 7.06
N MET A 202 -27.44 11.43 8.17
CA MET A 202 -26.11 11.28 8.72
C MET A 202 -26.18 10.36 9.93
N SER A 203 -25.39 9.28 9.91
CA SER A 203 -25.22 8.39 11.06
C SER A 203 -24.51 9.08 12.24
N SER A 204 -24.64 8.50 13.44
CA SER A 204 -23.79 8.90 14.56
C SER A 204 -22.31 8.56 14.27
N ASN A 205 -21.37 9.21 14.96
CA ASN A 205 -19.94 8.91 14.80
C ASN A 205 -19.38 8.02 15.93
N GLY A 206 -18.24 7.39 15.66
CA GLY A 206 -17.63 6.41 16.57
C GLY A 206 -16.70 5.44 15.85
N LEU A 207 -16.26 4.41 16.58
CA LEU A 207 -15.24 3.46 16.14
C LEU A 207 -15.74 2.56 15.00
N GLY A 208 -15.13 2.68 13.82
CA GLY A 208 -15.35 1.75 12.71
C GLY A 208 -14.52 0.47 12.84
N ASP A 209 -14.48 -0.33 11.77
CA ASP A 209 -13.75 -1.60 11.76
C ASP A 209 -12.24 -1.42 12.03
N LEU A 210 -11.66 -2.45 12.66
CA LEU A 210 -10.23 -2.63 12.88
C LEU A 210 -9.64 -3.47 11.74
N THR A 211 -8.44 -3.16 11.25
CA THR A 211 -7.72 -4.02 10.31
C THR A 211 -6.37 -4.42 10.90
N LEU A 212 -6.10 -5.72 10.98
CA LEU A 212 -4.79 -6.29 11.30
C LEU A 212 -4.23 -6.94 10.05
N GLY A 213 -2.92 -6.86 9.83
CA GLY A 213 -2.30 -7.65 8.79
C GLY A 213 -0.80 -7.77 8.85
N PHE A 214 -0.30 -8.55 7.91
CA PHE A 214 1.10 -8.89 7.73
C PHE A 214 1.45 -8.60 6.27
N LYS A 215 2.62 -8.03 6.01
CA LYS A 215 3.15 -7.85 4.65
C LYS A 215 4.57 -8.37 4.59
N MET A 216 4.86 -9.15 3.57
CA MET A 216 6.15 -9.77 3.33
C MET A 216 6.65 -9.45 1.92
N SER A 217 7.91 -9.02 1.84
CA SER A 217 8.66 -8.98 0.57
C SER A 217 9.17 -10.38 0.25
N VAL A 218 8.78 -10.93 -0.91
CA VAL A 218 9.17 -12.29 -1.34
C VAL A 218 10.50 -12.24 -2.07
N THR A 219 10.66 -11.28 -2.99
CA THR A 219 11.93 -11.00 -3.68
C THR A 219 12.68 -9.87 -2.98
N ASP A 220 13.85 -9.48 -3.49
CA ASP A 220 14.47 -8.24 -3.03
C ASP A 220 13.66 -7.03 -3.53
N PRO A 221 13.23 -6.12 -2.65
CA PRO A 221 12.47 -4.94 -3.07
C PRO A 221 13.34 -3.88 -3.77
N GLU A 222 14.67 -4.02 -3.78
CA GLU A 222 15.58 -3.18 -4.55
C GLU A 222 15.78 -3.65 -5.99
N ASP A 223 15.27 -4.83 -6.34
CA ASP A 223 15.30 -5.32 -7.73
C ASP A 223 14.40 -4.45 -8.63
N PRO A 224 14.72 -4.30 -9.94
CA PRO A 224 13.89 -3.55 -10.89
C PRO A 224 12.42 -4.00 -10.91
N PHE A 225 12.19 -5.28 -10.69
CA PHE A 225 10.87 -5.88 -10.50
C PHE A 225 10.88 -6.72 -9.23
N SER A 226 9.87 -6.55 -8.39
CA SER A 226 9.75 -7.26 -7.12
C SER A 226 8.34 -7.75 -6.83
N VAL A 227 8.26 -8.82 -6.05
CA VAL A 227 7.02 -9.49 -5.66
C VAL A 227 6.92 -9.54 -4.13
N GLY A 228 5.72 -9.30 -3.62
CA GLY A 228 5.38 -9.36 -2.22
C GLY A 228 4.01 -9.98 -2.01
N VAL A 229 3.72 -10.30 -0.76
CA VAL A 229 2.41 -10.82 -0.34
C VAL A 229 1.98 -10.14 0.95
N ALA A 230 0.67 -9.99 1.14
CA ALA A 230 0.10 -9.58 2.41
C ALA A 230 -1.09 -10.46 2.78
N ALA A 231 -1.38 -10.52 4.08
CA ALA A 231 -2.60 -11.09 4.63
C ALA A 231 -3.30 -10.03 5.46
N VAL A 232 -4.59 -9.83 5.21
CA VAL A 232 -5.41 -8.78 5.82
C VAL A 232 -6.58 -9.41 6.57
N PHE A 233 -6.88 -8.90 7.76
CA PHE A 233 -7.99 -9.30 8.61
C PHE A 233 -8.75 -8.06 9.08
N LYS A 234 -9.97 -7.87 8.57
CA LYS A 234 -10.90 -6.83 9.01
C LYS A 234 -11.78 -7.38 10.13
N ILE A 235 -11.71 -6.76 11.31
CA ILE A 235 -12.38 -7.17 12.53
C ILE A 235 -13.42 -6.09 12.88
N PRO A 236 -14.71 -6.46 13.05
CA PRO A 236 -15.75 -5.49 13.32
C PRO A 236 -15.63 -4.95 14.74
N SER A 237 -15.77 -3.63 14.90
CA SER A 237 -15.80 -2.98 16.23
C SER A 237 -17.11 -3.26 16.97
N ALA A 238 -18.20 -3.50 16.24
CA ALA A 238 -19.52 -3.77 16.80
C ALA A 238 -20.30 -4.76 15.94
N ARG A 239 -21.22 -5.50 16.58
CA ARG A 239 -22.11 -6.49 15.91
C ARG A 239 -23.59 -6.31 16.22
N ASN A 240 -23.95 -5.37 17.10
CA ASN A 240 -25.34 -5.07 17.43
C ASN A 240 -25.94 -4.14 16.37
N PHE A 241 -27.23 -4.29 16.07
CA PHE A 241 -27.85 -3.58 14.95
C PHE A 241 -27.91 -2.07 15.11
N ASP A 242 -27.88 -1.52 16.32
CA ASP A 242 -27.85 -0.06 16.48
C ASP A 242 -26.50 0.50 16.03
N ALA A 243 -25.41 -0.19 16.35
CA ALA A 243 -24.08 0.16 15.86
C ALA A 243 -23.93 -0.07 14.35
N LEU A 244 -24.50 -1.15 13.80
CA LEU A 244 -24.49 -1.38 12.34
C LEU A 244 -25.33 -0.34 11.59
N ALA A 245 -26.46 0.06 12.19
CA ALA A 245 -27.27 1.20 11.77
C ALA A 245 -26.45 2.48 11.76
N ASP A 246 -25.66 2.75 12.78
CA ASP A 246 -24.77 3.91 12.83
C ASP A 246 -23.53 3.80 11.93
N GLY A 247 -23.54 2.91 10.93
CA GLY A 247 -22.50 2.83 9.91
C GLY A 247 -21.14 2.40 10.46
N ARG A 248 -21.09 1.61 11.53
CA ARG A 248 -19.82 1.13 12.14
C ARG A 248 -19.10 0.09 11.28
N GLY A 249 -19.83 -0.57 10.38
CA GLY A 249 -19.35 -1.65 9.52
C GLY A 249 -20.46 -2.68 9.30
N ALA A 250 -20.11 -3.84 8.76
CA ALA A 250 -21.05 -4.92 8.51
C ALA A 250 -21.27 -5.85 9.72
N GLY A 251 -20.41 -5.76 10.74
CA GLY A 251 -20.49 -6.62 11.93
C GLY A 251 -19.95 -8.04 11.72
N ALA A 252 -19.22 -8.27 10.64
CA ALA A 252 -18.61 -9.55 10.29
C ALA A 252 -17.10 -9.40 10.07
N VAL A 253 -16.38 -10.50 10.21
CA VAL A 253 -14.93 -10.54 9.96
C VAL A 253 -14.70 -10.82 8.48
N ASP A 254 -13.85 -10.02 7.85
CA ASP A 254 -13.40 -10.24 6.48
C ASP A 254 -11.90 -10.58 6.51
N ALA A 255 -11.43 -11.48 5.66
CA ALA A 255 -10.02 -11.83 5.64
C ALA A 255 -9.57 -12.29 4.26
N GLY A 256 -8.32 -12.03 3.90
CA GLY A 256 -7.85 -12.39 2.56
C GLY A 256 -6.36 -12.18 2.31
N PRO A 257 -5.78 -12.93 1.37
CA PRO A 257 -4.45 -12.63 0.83
C PRO A 257 -4.49 -11.48 -0.19
N VAL A 258 -3.33 -10.83 -0.34
CA VAL A 258 -3.05 -9.83 -1.38
C VAL A 258 -1.69 -10.16 -2.00
N LEU A 259 -1.65 -10.27 -3.33
CA LEU A 259 -0.41 -10.30 -4.11
C LEU A 259 0.00 -8.88 -4.47
N ILE A 260 1.30 -8.59 -4.39
CA ILE A 260 1.86 -7.25 -4.59
C ILE A 260 2.99 -7.35 -5.60
N PHE A 261 2.96 -6.48 -6.60
CA PHE A 261 4.01 -6.35 -7.61
C PHE A 261 4.50 -4.91 -7.60
N SER A 262 5.81 -4.70 -7.63
CA SER A 262 6.38 -3.37 -7.84
C SER A 262 7.44 -3.39 -8.93
N GLU A 263 7.46 -2.33 -9.73
CA GLU A 263 8.52 -2.06 -10.69
C GLU A 263 9.13 -0.69 -10.39
N GLN A 264 10.45 -0.57 -10.56
CA GLN A 264 11.18 0.67 -10.34
C GLN A 264 12.10 0.99 -11.52
N LEU A 265 12.01 2.24 -11.98
CA LEU A 265 12.72 2.77 -13.13
C LEU A 265 13.47 4.06 -12.75
N TYR A 266 14.49 4.41 -13.54
CA TYR A 266 15.25 5.66 -13.39
C TYR A 266 15.84 5.87 -11.99
N GLY A 267 16.46 4.83 -11.41
CA GLY A 267 16.99 4.89 -10.05
C GLY A 267 15.89 5.11 -9.02
N SER A 268 14.78 4.37 -9.15
CA SER A 268 13.62 4.38 -8.26
C SER A 268 12.84 5.70 -8.17
N ARG A 269 13.07 6.62 -9.11
CA ARG A 269 12.33 7.90 -9.21
C ARG A 269 10.97 7.76 -9.89
N LEU A 270 10.79 6.73 -10.71
CA LEU A 270 9.51 6.32 -11.24
C LEU A 270 9.23 4.91 -10.74
N ARG A 271 8.10 4.71 -10.06
CA ARG A 271 7.73 3.41 -9.50
C ARG A 271 6.29 3.07 -9.84
N PHE A 272 6.05 1.82 -10.17
CA PHE A 272 4.72 1.28 -10.46
C PHE A 272 4.40 0.19 -9.45
N HIS A 273 3.15 0.13 -9.02
CA HIS A 273 2.67 -0.85 -8.06
C HIS A 273 1.35 -1.44 -8.53
N GLN A 274 1.19 -2.75 -8.37
CA GLN A 274 -0.06 -3.44 -8.65
C GLN A 274 -0.36 -4.43 -7.54
N ASN A 275 -1.60 -4.39 -7.03
CA ASN A 275 -2.10 -5.37 -6.09
C ASN A 275 -3.27 -6.18 -6.67
N ILE A 276 -3.31 -7.46 -6.33
CA ILE A 276 -4.44 -8.34 -6.56
C ILE A 276 -4.82 -8.98 -5.23
N GLY A 277 -5.93 -8.57 -4.64
CA GLY A 277 -6.42 -9.06 -3.35
C GLY A 277 -7.72 -9.85 -3.48
N TYR A 278 -7.87 -10.92 -2.71
CA TYR A 278 -9.14 -11.65 -2.60
C TYR A 278 -9.55 -11.73 -1.14
N LEU A 279 -10.59 -11.03 -0.74
CA LEU A 279 -11.13 -11.03 0.62
C LEU A 279 -12.38 -11.90 0.69
N PHE A 280 -12.32 -12.93 1.52
CA PHE A 280 -13.48 -13.67 1.98
C PHE A 280 -14.26 -12.78 2.94
N THR A 281 -15.50 -12.46 2.59
CA THR A 281 -16.34 -11.60 3.41
C THR A 281 -17.18 -12.42 4.37
N GLY A 282 -17.27 -11.98 5.61
CA GLY A 282 -18.05 -12.67 6.61
C GLY A 282 -19.55 -12.45 6.40
N ALA A 283 -20.33 -13.53 6.41
CA ALA A 283 -21.78 -13.43 6.51
C ALA A 283 -22.21 -12.86 7.87
N VAL A 284 -23.29 -12.07 7.86
CA VAL A 284 -23.86 -11.50 9.08
C VAL A 284 -24.76 -12.55 9.73
N LYS A 285 -24.52 -12.81 11.01
CA LYS A 285 -25.24 -13.83 11.78
C LYS A 285 -25.91 -13.24 13.02
N ARG A 286 -27.10 -13.74 13.34
CA ARG A 286 -27.85 -13.44 14.58
C ARG A 286 -28.32 -14.75 15.20
N SER A 287 -27.96 -15.00 16.46
CA SER A 287 -28.34 -16.23 17.17
C SER A 287 -28.01 -17.52 16.40
N GLY A 288 -26.85 -17.55 15.74
CA GLY A 288 -26.39 -18.68 14.92
C GLY A 288 -26.98 -18.74 13.50
N VAL A 289 -27.98 -17.90 13.19
CA VAL A 289 -28.64 -17.87 11.88
C VAL A 289 -27.97 -16.86 10.96
N GLN A 290 -27.67 -17.27 9.72
CA GLN A 290 -27.19 -16.37 8.67
C GLN A 290 -28.34 -15.51 8.14
N ILE A 291 -28.27 -14.20 8.38
CA ILE A 291 -29.33 -13.25 8.03
C ILE A 291 -29.00 -12.39 6.82
N LEU A 292 -27.72 -12.28 6.49
CA LEU A 292 -27.24 -11.61 5.29
C LEU A 292 -25.94 -12.27 4.86
N ASP A 293 -25.91 -12.74 3.62
CA ASP A 293 -24.70 -13.22 2.98
C ASP A 293 -24.11 -12.11 2.13
N ARG A 294 -22.86 -11.74 2.43
CA ARG A 294 -22.13 -10.69 1.73
C ARG A 294 -21.33 -11.32 0.59
N ARG A 295 -21.09 -10.52 -0.45
CA ARG A 295 -20.26 -10.98 -1.57
C ARG A 295 -18.80 -10.77 -1.24
N ASP A 296 -18.00 -11.76 -1.60
CA ASP A 296 -16.54 -11.69 -1.53
C ASP A 296 -16.00 -10.55 -2.40
N GLU A 297 -14.80 -10.08 -2.08
CA GLU A 297 -14.22 -8.88 -2.67
C GLU A 297 -12.92 -9.23 -3.40
N LEU A 298 -12.87 -8.94 -4.71
CA LEU A 298 -11.65 -8.95 -5.51
C LEU A 298 -11.16 -7.51 -5.64
N HIS A 299 -10.01 -7.21 -5.04
CA HIS A 299 -9.36 -5.90 -5.13
C HIS A 299 -8.35 -5.88 -6.27
N LEU A 300 -8.47 -4.89 -7.15
CA LEU A 300 -7.57 -4.62 -8.25
C LEU A 300 -7.07 -3.19 -8.10
N ASP A 301 -5.86 -3.04 -7.57
CA ASP A 301 -5.27 -1.74 -7.27
C ASP A 301 -4.04 -1.53 -8.12
N THR A 302 -3.89 -0.35 -8.71
CA THR A 302 -2.69 0.04 -9.43
C THR A 302 -2.33 1.48 -9.11
N GLY A 303 -1.04 1.78 -9.12
CA GLY A 303 -0.60 3.16 -8.93
C GLY A 303 0.81 3.40 -9.40
N VAL A 304 1.11 4.68 -9.56
CA VAL A 304 2.40 5.20 -9.98
C VAL A 304 2.88 6.27 -9.00
N GLU A 305 4.17 6.25 -8.71
CA GLU A 305 4.87 7.27 -7.96
C GLU A 305 5.92 7.94 -8.86
N ILE A 306 5.99 9.27 -8.78
CA ILE A 306 7.04 10.06 -9.42
C ILE A 306 7.71 10.89 -8.34
N ALA A 307 9.00 10.68 -8.13
CA ALA A 307 9.83 11.38 -7.15
C ALA A 307 10.82 12.33 -7.85
N PRO A 308 10.39 13.54 -8.25
CA PRO A 308 11.27 14.54 -8.85
C PRO A 308 12.34 15.04 -7.87
N TRP A 309 12.08 14.97 -6.56
CA TRP A 309 13.01 15.34 -5.49
C TRP A 309 13.00 14.29 -4.37
N ASP A 310 14.01 14.34 -3.51
CA ASP A 310 14.18 13.39 -2.40
C ASP A 310 13.15 13.62 -1.28
N GLU A 311 12.42 14.74 -1.33
CA GLU A 311 11.42 15.16 -0.35
C GLU A 311 9.99 15.16 -0.89
N VAL A 312 9.79 14.98 -2.20
CA VAL A 312 8.47 15.16 -2.85
C VAL A 312 8.16 13.97 -3.73
N VAL A 313 7.02 13.35 -3.50
CA VAL A 313 6.48 12.26 -4.32
C VAL A 313 5.09 12.61 -4.81
N TYR A 314 4.90 12.64 -6.12
CA TYR A 314 3.59 12.70 -6.75
C TYR A 314 3.04 11.28 -6.91
N ILE A 315 1.73 11.14 -6.68
CA ILE A 315 1.05 9.86 -6.62
C ILE A 315 -0.20 9.93 -7.50
N ALA A 316 -0.37 8.91 -8.34
CA ALA A 316 -1.64 8.63 -9.00
C ALA A 316 -2.02 7.16 -8.76
N GLU A 317 -3.27 6.92 -8.37
CA GLU A 317 -3.80 5.57 -8.08
C GLU A 317 -5.16 5.35 -8.73
N LEU A 318 -5.38 4.13 -9.19
CA LEU A 318 -6.67 3.60 -9.59
C LEU A 318 -6.95 2.36 -8.75
N ASN A 319 -8.02 2.39 -7.95
CA ASN A 319 -8.37 1.32 -7.03
C ASN A 319 -9.76 0.81 -7.34
N SER A 320 -9.95 -0.50 -7.47
CA SER A 320 -11.26 -1.09 -7.72
C SER A 320 -11.55 -2.28 -6.81
N THR A 321 -12.78 -2.35 -6.32
CA THR A 321 -13.32 -3.53 -5.61
C THR A 321 -14.41 -4.15 -6.46
N VAL A 322 -14.23 -5.41 -6.83
CA VAL A 322 -15.19 -6.20 -7.61
C VAL A 322 -15.85 -7.19 -6.68
N TYR A 323 -17.17 -7.09 -6.53
CA TYR A 323 -17.94 -8.05 -5.75
C TYR A 323 -18.13 -9.35 -6.53
N VAL A 324 -17.57 -10.43 -6.01
CA VAL A 324 -17.50 -11.76 -6.64
C VAL A 324 -18.19 -12.82 -5.77
N ALA A 325 -18.15 -14.08 -6.23
CA ALA A 325 -18.82 -15.22 -5.60
C ALA A 325 -20.36 -15.06 -5.50
N GLY A 326 -21.01 -16.06 -4.89
CA GLY A 326 -22.41 -15.99 -4.52
C GLY A 326 -22.63 -15.05 -3.33
N GLY A 327 -23.86 -14.63 -3.12
CA GLY A 327 -24.25 -13.82 -1.97
C GLY A 327 -25.69 -13.37 -2.09
N THR A 328 -26.18 -12.63 -1.10
CA THR A 328 -27.54 -12.06 -1.15
C THR A 328 -27.69 -11.24 -2.43
N PRO A 329 -28.76 -11.43 -3.22
CA PRO A 329 -28.99 -10.63 -4.40
C PRO A 329 -29.07 -9.14 -4.04
N ASN A 330 -28.40 -8.32 -4.84
CA ASN A 330 -28.35 -6.87 -4.69
C ASN A 330 -28.94 -6.24 -5.95
N LEU A 331 -29.87 -5.30 -5.77
CA LEU A 331 -30.58 -4.61 -6.84
C LEU A 331 -29.66 -3.65 -7.61
N ASN A 332 -28.64 -3.12 -6.93
CA ASN A 332 -27.68 -2.19 -7.54
C ASN A 332 -26.25 -2.52 -7.09
N PRO A 333 -25.68 -3.65 -7.54
CA PRO A 333 -24.29 -3.94 -7.25
C PRO A 333 -23.42 -3.00 -8.08
N VAL A 334 -22.76 -2.05 -7.41
CA VAL A 334 -21.73 -1.21 -8.01
C VAL A 334 -20.39 -1.75 -7.55
N ASN A 335 -19.50 -2.08 -8.49
CA ASN A 335 -18.11 -2.43 -8.19
C ASN A 335 -17.31 -1.14 -8.12
N PRO A 336 -16.99 -0.59 -6.94
CA PRO A 336 -16.46 0.76 -6.89
C PRO A 336 -15.11 0.87 -7.57
N MET A 337 -14.89 2.00 -8.25
CA MET A 337 -13.61 2.36 -8.87
C MET A 337 -13.26 3.80 -8.53
N ASP A 338 -12.11 4.01 -7.88
CA ASP A 338 -11.64 5.31 -7.44
C ASP A 338 -10.37 5.72 -8.19
N LEU A 339 -10.33 6.96 -8.66
CA LEU A 339 -9.11 7.66 -9.06
C LEU A 339 -8.61 8.50 -7.89
N ARG A 340 -7.31 8.48 -7.61
CA ARG A 340 -6.66 9.40 -6.66
C ARG A 340 -5.48 10.08 -7.29
N LEU A 341 -5.38 11.40 -7.11
CA LEU A 341 -4.27 12.21 -7.57
C LEU A 341 -3.78 13.08 -6.40
N GLY A 342 -2.51 12.93 -6.04
CA GLY A 342 -1.99 13.55 -4.83
C GLY A 342 -0.48 13.65 -4.75
N ALA A 343 -0.02 14.06 -3.57
CA ALA A 343 1.40 14.19 -3.28
C ALA A 343 1.70 13.87 -1.82
N ARG A 344 2.96 13.50 -1.57
CA ARG A 344 3.59 13.35 -0.26
C ARG A 344 4.82 14.23 -0.18
N PHE A 345 4.99 14.83 0.99
CA PHE A 345 6.12 15.66 1.36
C PHE A 345 6.81 15.03 2.58
N TYR A 346 8.12 14.86 2.47
CA TYR A 346 8.96 14.22 3.46
C TYR A 346 9.89 15.26 4.06
N LEU A 347 9.79 15.43 5.38
CA LEU A 347 10.52 16.43 6.15
C LEU A 347 11.41 15.72 7.17
N PHE A 348 12.49 16.39 7.59
CA PHE A 348 13.45 15.85 8.55
C PHE A 348 13.95 14.46 8.15
N ASP A 349 14.45 14.34 6.91
CA ASP A 349 14.86 13.07 6.30
C ASP A 349 13.75 12.01 6.36
N GLY A 350 12.51 12.41 6.05
CA GLY A 350 11.34 11.53 6.02
C GLY A 350 10.86 10.99 7.37
N ARG A 351 11.39 11.46 8.50
CA ARG A 351 10.90 11.11 9.85
C ARG A 351 9.52 11.69 10.12
N PHE A 352 9.20 12.79 9.46
CA PHE A 352 7.87 13.38 9.42
C PHE A 352 7.42 13.43 7.96
N HIS A 353 6.19 13.02 7.70
CA HIS A 353 5.59 13.12 6.38
C HIS A 353 4.18 13.68 6.47
N ILE A 354 3.81 14.40 5.41
CA ILE A 354 2.49 15.00 5.24
C ILE A 354 2.09 14.88 3.77
N GLY A 355 0.81 14.75 3.51
CA GLY A 355 0.32 14.85 2.15
C GLY A 355 -1.14 14.52 2.02
N GLY A 356 -1.59 14.36 0.80
CA GLY A 356 -2.97 14.06 0.51
C GLY A 356 -3.21 13.91 -0.98
N ALA A 357 -4.42 13.46 -1.30
CA ALA A 357 -4.90 13.33 -2.66
C ALA A 357 -6.35 13.78 -2.75
N TRP A 358 -6.69 14.35 -3.90
CA TRP A 358 -8.06 14.38 -4.35
C TRP A 358 -8.46 12.97 -4.80
N GLN A 359 -9.69 12.57 -4.50
CA GLN A 359 -10.25 11.29 -4.89
C GLN A 359 -11.53 11.50 -5.70
N MET A 360 -11.77 10.66 -6.69
CA MET A 360 -13.00 10.64 -7.46
C MET A 360 -13.54 9.23 -7.63
N PHE A 361 -14.82 9.06 -7.31
CA PHE A 361 -15.56 7.84 -7.56
C PHE A 361 -16.01 7.79 -9.03
N LEU A 362 -15.30 7.01 -9.86
CA LEU A 362 -15.39 7.08 -11.32
C LEU A 362 -16.66 6.49 -11.91
N ASN A 363 -17.29 5.55 -11.21
CA ASN A 363 -18.47 4.83 -11.69
C ASN A 363 -19.65 4.94 -10.73
N ASN A 364 -19.84 6.15 -10.19
CA ASN A 364 -21.06 6.54 -9.49
C ASN A 364 -22.28 6.20 -10.38
N ALA A 365 -23.18 5.37 -9.84
CA ALA A 365 -24.31 4.75 -10.52
C ALA A 365 -25.65 5.45 -10.21
N ASP A 366 -25.63 6.60 -9.53
CA ASP A 366 -26.84 7.25 -9.00
C ASP A 366 -27.71 7.97 -10.04
N ARG A 367 -27.30 8.03 -11.31
CA ARG A 367 -28.21 8.48 -12.38
C ARG A 367 -29.28 7.42 -12.62
N ARG A 368 -30.45 7.57 -11.99
CA ARG A 368 -31.56 6.61 -12.11
C ARG A 368 -32.90 7.27 -12.34
N GLU A 369 -33.76 6.50 -13.00
CA GLU A 369 -35.15 6.85 -13.21
C GLU A 369 -35.99 5.83 -12.46
N MET A 370 -36.72 6.29 -11.45
CA MET A 370 -37.67 5.46 -10.73
C MET A 370 -39.10 5.82 -11.12
N PHE A 371 -39.94 4.80 -11.11
CA PHE A 371 -41.37 4.93 -11.31
C PHE A 371 -42.06 4.95 -9.96
N THR A 372 -42.88 5.97 -9.77
CA THR A 372 -43.56 6.26 -8.53
C THR A 372 -45.07 6.33 -8.80
N ILE A 373 -45.91 5.75 -7.95
CA ILE A 373 -47.37 5.82 -8.13
C ILE A 373 -47.92 6.96 -7.29
N GLU A 374 -48.56 7.92 -7.94
CA GLU A 374 -49.23 9.04 -7.28
C GLU A 374 -50.42 8.54 -6.43
N PRO A 375 -50.55 8.95 -5.16
CA PRO A 375 -51.57 8.48 -4.22
C PRO A 375 -53.01 8.63 -4.72
N VAL A 376 -53.29 9.77 -5.35
CA VAL A 376 -54.67 10.21 -5.64
C VAL A 376 -55.08 9.84 -7.06
N THR A 377 -54.18 10.05 -8.02
CA THR A 377 -54.45 9.84 -9.46
C THR A 377 -54.10 8.43 -9.92
N ARG A 378 -53.32 7.67 -9.12
CA ARG A 378 -52.68 6.39 -9.49
C ARG A 378 -51.82 6.46 -10.76
N ASN A 379 -51.42 7.66 -11.16
CA ASN A 379 -50.54 7.84 -12.30
C ASN A 379 -49.12 7.37 -11.93
N VAL A 380 -48.46 6.78 -12.91
CA VAL A 380 -47.04 6.44 -12.81
C VAL A 380 -46.24 7.69 -13.17
N ARG A 381 -45.57 8.29 -12.20
CA ARG A 381 -44.64 9.40 -12.38
C ARG A 381 -43.21 8.88 -12.48
N ARG A 382 -42.42 9.52 -13.33
CA ARG A 382 -40.97 9.28 -13.47
C ARG A 382 -40.22 10.25 -12.55
N VAL A 383 -39.40 9.74 -11.65
CA VAL A 383 -38.51 10.54 -10.80
C VAL A 383 -37.09 10.27 -11.28
N ILE A 384 -36.43 11.32 -11.79
CA ILE A 384 -35.01 11.27 -12.14
C ILE A 384 -34.23 11.67 -10.90
N ILE A 385 -33.30 10.80 -10.52
CA ILE A 385 -32.35 11.02 -9.45
C ILE A 385 -31.02 11.34 -10.13
N GLU A 386 -30.44 12.46 -9.74
CA GLU A 386 -29.16 12.94 -10.27
C GLU A 386 -28.08 12.74 -9.21
N PRO A 387 -26.86 12.31 -9.59
CA PRO A 387 -25.72 12.25 -8.68
C PRO A 387 -25.36 13.65 -8.20
N ASP A 388 -25.17 13.82 -6.89
CA ASP A 388 -24.89 15.12 -6.26
C ASP A 388 -23.39 15.46 -6.31
N ASP A 389 -22.53 14.54 -5.84
CA ASP A 389 -21.07 14.66 -5.86
C ASP A 389 -20.41 13.27 -5.92
N ALA A 390 -19.24 13.17 -6.55
CA ALA A 390 -18.42 11.95 -6.60
C ALA A 390 -16.98 12.22 -6.12
N ASN A 391 -16.74 13.40 -5.54
CA ASN A 391 -15.43 13.87 -5.15
C ASN A 391 -15.19 13.69 -3.65
N GLY A 392 -14.05 13.07 -3.35
CA GLY A 392 -13.53 12.90 -2.01
C GLY A 392 -12.10 13.42 -1.87
N PHE A 393 -11.50 13.12 -0.72
CA PHE A 393 -10.09 13.38 -0.47
C PHE A 393 -9.52 12.42 0.55
N VAL A 394 -8.19 12.31 0.52
CA VAL A 394 -7.40 11.81 1.64
C VAL A 394 -6.40 12.88 2.05
N PHE A 395 -6.26 13.08 3.35
CA PHE A 395 -5.18 13.82 3.96
C PHE A 395 -4.49 12.92 4.99
N HIS A 396 -3.18 13.07 5.16
CA HIS A 396 -2.45 12.37 6.20
C HIS A 396 -1.27 13.16 6.74
N ILE A 397 -0.96 12.85 7.99
CA ILE A 397 0.32 13.15 8.64
C ILE A 397 0.86 11.86 9.24
N GLY A 398 2.17 11.75 9.37
CA GLY A 398 2.73 10.68 10.19
C GLY A 398 4.21 10.76 10.42
N PHE A 399 4.67 9.76 11.17
CA PHE A 399 5.97 9.73 11.82
C PHE A 399 6.57 8.34 11.68
N GLY A 400 7.85 8.26 11.35
CA GLY A 400 8.54 6.99 11.20
C GLY A 400 9.96 7.03 11.75
N LYS A 401 10.40 5.91 12.33
CA LYS A 401 11.80 5.70 12.70
C LYS A 401 12.53 5.01 11.55
N ARG A 402 13.64 5.61 11.11
CA ARG A 402 14.60 5.01 10.18
C ARG A 402 15.87 4.53 10.89
N PRO A 403 16.54 3.46 10.43
CA PRO A 403 17.92 3.20 10.77
C PRO A 403 18.82 4.20 10.03
N PRO A 404 20.00 4.52 10.58
CA PRO A 404 21.01 5.26 9.85
C PRO A 404 21.42 4.47 8.59
N ARG A 405 21.61 5.17 7.47
CA ARG A 405 22.29 4.58 6.31
C ARG A 405 23.66 4.10 6.80
N ILE A 406 23.96 2.81 6.66
CA ILE A 406 25.36 2.38 6.67
C ILE A 406 25.93 2.97 5.38
N PRO A 407 26.88 3.93 5.44
CA PRO A 407 27.46 4.46 4.22
C PRO A 407 28.03 3.31 3.41
N PRO A 408 27.93 3.36 2.06
CA PRO A 408 28.59 2.34 1.24
C PRO A 408 30.07 2.27 1.66
N PRO A 409 30.67 1.06 1.65
CA PRO A 409 32.09 0.95 1.95
C PRO A 409 32.87 1.92 1.03
N PRO A 410 33.92 2.57 1.55
CA PRO A 410 34.70 3.51 0.77
C PRO A 410 35.19 2.85 -0.53
N PRO A 411 35.30 3.60 -1.65
CA PRO A 411 35.85 3.07 -2.89
C PRO A 411 37.22 2.43 -2.65
N ASN A 412 37.47 1.29 -3.29
CA ASN A 412 38.75 0.61 -3.26
C ASN A 412 39.87 1.54 -3.74
N ARG A 413 41.00 1.58 -3.04
CA ARG A 413 42.17 2.38 -3.39
C ARG A 413 43.28 1.45 -3.88
N PRO A 414 43.93 1.76 -5.01
CA PRO A 414 44.94 0.87 -5.57
C PRO A 414 46.12 0.70 -4.61
N PRO A 415 46.80 -0.46 -4.65
CA PRO A 415 48.00 -0.69 -3.89
C PRO A 415 49.14 0.21 -4.39
N THR A 416 50.22 0.27 -3.62
CA THR A 416 51.48 0.91 -4.04
C THR A 416 52.60 -0.12 -3.96
N VAL A 417 53.55 -0.10 -4.90
CA VAL A 417 54.71 -0.99 -4.87
C VAL A 417 56.01 -0.24 -5.23
N ASN A 418 57.06 -0.49 -4.45
CA ASN A 418 58.43 -0.11 -4.77
C ASN A 418 59.28 -1.36 -4.89
N LEU A 419 60.12 -1.41 -5.93
CA LEU A 419 61.06 -2.50 -6.17
C LEU A 419 62.47 -2.10 -5.73
N GLU A 420 63.09 -2.93 -4.89
CA GLU A 420 64.47 -2.79 -4.43
C GLU A 420 65.28 -3.99 -4.92
N ALA A 421 66.47 -3.73 -5.47
CA ALA A 421 67.47 -4.75 -5.75
C ALA A 421 68.65 -4.58 -4.79
N ASP A 422 69.24 -5.67 -4.32
CA ASP A 422 70.44 -5.62 -3.47
C ASP A 422 71.66 -5.10 -4.24
N LYS A 423 71.68 -5.30 -5.58
CA LYS A 423 72.72 -4.85 -6.50
C LYS A 423 72.10 -4.43 -7.83
N SER A 424 72.63 -3.39 -8.45
CA SER A 424 72.23 -2.91 -9.77
C SER A 424 73.23 -3.25 -10.89
N GLU A 425 74.41 -3.76 -10.52
CA GLU A 425 75.46 -4.20 -11.46
C GLU A 425 76.10 -5.46 -10.90
N VAL A 426 76.22 -6.49 -11.73
CA VAL A 426 76.74 -7.81 -11.35
C VAL A 426 77.49 -8.46 -12.52
N VAL A 427 78.34 -9.43 -12.22
CA VAL A 427 78.98 -10.28 -13.24
C VAL A 427 78.04 -11.43 -13.61
N ASP A 428 78.16 -11.95 -14.84
CA ASP A 428 77.39 -13.13 -15.26
C ASP A 428 77.50 -14.28 -14.26
N GLY A 429 76.35 -14.81 -13.87
CA GLY A 429 76.25 -15.90 -12.89
C GLY A 429 76.07 -15.46 -11.45
N GLU A 430 76.27 -14.19 -11.11
CA GLU A 430 75.97 -13.68 -9.76
C GLU A 430 74.45 -13.42 -9.60
N PRO A 431 73.80 -13.99 -8.58
CA PRO A 431 72.38 -13.75 -8.34
C PRO A 431 72.13 -12.35 -7.76
N VAL A 432 71.02 -11.73 -8.15
CA VAL A 432 70.51 -10.47 -7.59
C VAL A 432 69.26 -10.76 -6.76
N GLN A 433 69.23 -10.28 -5.52
CA GLN A 433 68.06 -10.40 -4.64
C GLN A 433 67.14 -9.20 -4.86
N LEU A 434 65.88 -9.48 -5.12
CA LEU A 434 64.83 -8.51 -5.39
C LEU A 434 63.79 -8.54 -4.29
N PHE A 435 63.39 -7.36 -3.84
CA PHE A 435 62.38 -7.18 -2.83
C PHE A 435 61.35 -6.13 -3.25
N ALA A 436 60.10 -6.55 -3.40
CA ALA A 436 58.98 -5.66 -3.66
C ALA A 436 58.32 -5.24 -2.34
N ARG A 437 58.49 -3.97 -1.95
CA ARG A 437 57.77 -3.34 -0.84
C ARG A 437 56.43 -2.84 -1.37
N ALA A 438 55.37 -3.60 -1.09
CA ALA A 438 54.01 -3.22 -1.45
C ALA A 438 53.15 -2.93 -0.22
N MET A 439 52.22 -1.98 -0.35
CA MET A 439 51.24 -1.64 0.67
C MET A 439 49.89 -1.35 0.03
N ASP A 440 48.84 -1.93 0.61
CA ASP A 440 47.46 -1.64 0.25
C ASP A 440 46.81 -0.72 1.31
N PRO A 441 46.25 0.44 0.93
CA PRO A 441 45.60 1.35 1.87
C PRO A 441 44.34 0.79 2.55
N ASP A 442 43.72 -0.23 1.96
CA ASP A 442 42.51 -0.91 2.44
C ASP A 442 42.81 -2.27 3.09
N ASN A 443 44.10 -2.62 3.17
CA ASN A 443 44.66 -3.85 3.75
C ASN A 443 44.11 -5.12 3.07
N ASP A 444 43.94 -5.05 1.75
CA ASP A 444 43.56 -6.17 0.90
C ASP A 444 44.73 -7.14 0.64
N ILE A 445 44.41 -8.34 0.14
CA ILE A 445 45.39 -9.38 -0.19
C ILE A 445 46.10 -9.00 -1.49
N LEU A 446 47.43 -9.05 -1.49
CA LEU A 446 48.26 -8.66 -2.64
C LEU A 446 48.79 -9.87 -3.42
N ILE A 447 48.57 -9.84 -4.74
CA ILE A 447 49.02 -10.85 -5.70
C ILE A 447 50.19 -10.26 -6.50
N TYR A 448 51.36 -10.93 -6.46
CA TYR A 448 52.59 -10.47 -7.11
C TYR A 448 52.82 -11.21 -8.42
N THR A 449 52.94 -10.47 -9.52
CA THR A 449 53.32 -10.99 -10.83
C THR A 449 54.64 -10.37 -11.26
N TRP A 450 55.64 -11.21 -11.53
CA TRP A 450 56.99 -10.78 -11.86
C TRP A 450 57.36 -11.10 -13.31
N THR A 451 58.07 -10.18 -13.95
CA THR A 451 58.60 -10.35 -15.31
C THR A 451 60.05 -9.89 -15.37
N THR A 452 60.83 -10.45 -16.29
CA THR A 452 62.20 -10.00 -16.55
C THR A 452 62.50 -10.04 -18.04
N SER A 453 63.33 -9.11 -18.53
CA SER A 453 63.75 -9.07 -19.94
C SER A 453 64.79 -10.13 -20.29
N ALA A 454 65.58 -10.58 -19.32
CA ALA A 454 66.62 -11.60 -19.49
C ALA A 454 66.94 -12.29 -18.16
N GLY A 455 67.54 -13.48 -18.23
CA GLY A 455 67.79 -14.31 -17.03
C GLY A 455 66.56 -15.07 -16.57
N GLN A 456 66.63 -15.64 -15.37
CA GLN A 456 65.54 -16.44 -14.79
C GLN A 456 65.20 -15.96 -13.38
N LEU A 457 63.91 -15.71 -13.13
CA LEU A 457 63.43 -15.36 -11.81
C LEU A 457 63.06 -16.63 -11.01
N ALA A 458 63.48 -16.69 -9.74
CA ALA A 458 63.14 -17.77 -8.83
C ALA A 458 62.72 -17.20 -7.46
N GLY A 459 61.56 -17.61 -6.93
CA GLY A 459 61.03 -17.09 -5.67
C GLY A 459 59.51 -17.09 -5.66
N ALA A 460 58.91 -16.39 -4.69
CA ALA A 460 57.47 -16.21 -4.58
C ALA A 460 57.11 -14.95 -3.77
N GLY A 461 55.97 -14.35 -4.07
CA GLY A 461 55.46 -13.17 -3.36
C GLY A 461 56.39 -11.96 -3.50
N PRO A 462 56.72 -11.24 -2.41
CA PRO A 462 57.53 -10.02 -2.48
C PRO A 462 59.04 -10.30 -2.64
N HIS A 463 59.49 -11.55 -2.54
CA HIS A 463 60.92 -11.90 -2.64
C HIS A 463 61.18 -12.75 -3.89
N MET A 464 62.05 -12.25 -4.76
CA MET A 464 62.53 -12.96 -5.95
C MET A 464 64.05 -12.90 -6.04
N THR A 465 64.65 -13.92 -6.64
CA THR A 465 66.06 -13.93 -7.02
C THR A 465 66.15 -13.94 -8.53
N LEU A 466 66.83 -12.95 -9.11
CA LEU A 466 67.20 -12.96 -10.52
C LEU A 466 68.50 -13.75 -10.69
N LYS A 467 68.42 -14.83 -11.46
CA LYS A 467 69.57 -15.63 -11.88
C LYS A 467 70.07 -15.09 -13.23
N THR A 468 71.31 -14.62 -13.22
CA THR A 468 71.97 -13.98 -14.37
C THR A 468 72.88 -14.90 -15.16
N THR A 469 72.98 -16.19 -14.78
CA THR A 469 73.86 -17.16 -15.46
C THR A 469 73.53 -17.26 -16.94
N GLY A 470 74.51 -16.98 -17.80
CA GLY A 470 74.35 -17.04 -19.25
C GLY A 470 73.63 -15.85 -19.88
N VAL A 471 73.40 -14.76 -19.13
CA VAL A 471 72.88 -13.50 -19.68
C VAL A 471 73.96 -12.73 -20.44
N ASN A 472 75.21 -12.72 -19.95
CA ASN A 472 76.36 -12.13 -20.62
C ASN A 472 77.64 -12.97 -20.45
N PRO A 473 77.71 -14.18 -21.04
CA PRO A 473 78.77 -15.16 -20.75
C PRO A 473 80.14 -14.84 -21.38
N THR A 474 80.23 -13.82 -22.25
CA THR A 474 81.46 -13.52 -23.01
C THR A 474 82.32 -12.51 -22.27
N VAL A 475 83.51 -12.94 -21.85
CA VAL A 475 84.48 -12.05 -21.18
C VAL A 475 84.86 -10.88 -22.09
N GLY A 476 84.60 -9.65 -21.63
CA GLY A 476 84.91 -8.42 -22.35
C GLY A 476 83.80 -7.91 -23.29
N ALA A 477 82.63 -8.55 -23.32
CA ALA A 477 81.46 -8.01 -24.02
C ALA A 477 80.92 -6.74 -23.32
N PRO A 478 80.23 -5.85 -24.06
CA PRO A 478 79.52 -4.72 -23.47
C PRO A 478 78.49 -5.17 -22.40
N PRO A 479 78.19 -4.33 -21.39
CA PRO A 479 77.12 -4.61 -20.43
C PRO A 479 75.77 -4.85 -21.10
N VAL A 480 74.96 -5.75 -20.51
CA VAL A 480 73.58 -6.02 -20.93
C VAL A 480 72.64 -5.50 -19.86
N ASP A 481 71.72 -4.61 -20.26
CA ASP A 481 70.70 -4.09 -19.35
C ASP A 481 69.59 -5.12 -19.15
N VAL A 482 69.36 -5.51 -17.89
CA VAL A 482 68.26 -6.39 -17.51
C VAL A 482 67.21 -5.58 -16.76
N THR A 483 65.98 -5.65 -17.24
CA THR A 483 64.83 -4.98 -16.64
C THR A 483 63.99 -6.03 -15.92
N VAL A 484 63.62 -5.77 -14.68
CA VAL A 484 62.71 -6.62 -13.92
C VAL A 484 61.53 -5.78 -13.50
N SER A 485 60.31 -6.24 -13.76
CA SER A 485 59.11 -5.53 -13.34
C SER A 485 58.29 -6.41 -12.40
N VAL A 486 57.63 -5.77 -11.44
CA VAL A 486 56.66 -6.41 -10.55
C VAL A 486 55.35 -5.66 -10.61
N THR A 487 54.27 -6.38 -10.87
CA THR A 487 52.90 -5.88 -10.78
C THR A 487 52.24 -6.48 -9.53
N VAL A 488 51.61 -5.62 -8.74
CA VAL A 488 50.88 -5.99 -7.53
C VAL A 488 49.40 -5.69 -7.73
N ASP A 489 48.54 -6.70 -7.57
CA ASP A 489 47.08 -6.63 -7.76
C ASP A 489 46.38 -6.94 -6.42
N ASP A 490 45.36 -6.16 -6.07
CA ASP A 490 44.58 -6.27 -4.82
C ASP A 490 43.37 -7.24 -4.92
N GLY A 491 43.11 -7.82 -6.10
CA GLY A 491 41.98 -8.72 -6.35
C GLY A 491 40.61 -8.02 -6.37
N ARG A 492 40.60 -6.68 -6.28
CA ARG A 492 39.43 -5.80 -6.31
C ARG A 492 39.51 -4.76 -7.43
N GLY A 493 40.45 -4.93 -8.35
CA GLY A 493 40.59 -4.14 -9.57
C GLY A 493 41.59 -2.98 -9.45
N GLY A 494 42.28 -2.83 -8.32
CA GLY A 494 43.42 -1.95 -8.17
C GLY A 494 44.74 -2.69 -8.39
N TYR A 495 45.67 -2.06 -9.10
CA TYR A 495 47.01 -2.59 -9.30
C TYR A 495 48.05 -1.47 -9.40
N ASP A 496 49.30 -1.80 -9.12
CA ASP A 496 50.46 -0.93 -9.32
C ASP A 496 51.65 -1.72 -9.89
N THR A 497 52.60 -1.05 -10.53
CA THR A 497 53.76 -1.69 -11.16
C THR A 497 55.04 -0.90 -10.91
N ALA A 498 56.07 -1.60 -10.43
CA ALA A 498 57.43 -1.07 -10.29
C ALA A 498 58.40 -1.79 -11.22
N THR A 499 59.50 -1.13 -11.57
CA THR A 499 60.54 -1.62 -12.49
C THR A 499 61.92 -1.25 -11.99
#